data_AF-A0A1U7H0V5-F1
#
_entry.id   AF-A0A1U7H0V5-F1
#
_cell.length_a   1.000
_cell.length_b   1.000
_cell.length_c   1.000
_cell.angle_alpha   90.00
_cell.angle_beta   90.00
_cell.angle_gamma   90.00
#
_symmetry.space_group_name_H-M   'P 1'
#
loop_
_entity.id
_entity.type
_entity.pdbx_description
1 polymer ?
#
loop_
_entity_poly.entity_id
_entity_poly.type
_entity_poly.pdbx_seq_one_letter_code
_entity_poly.pdbx_strand_id
1 'polypeptide(L)'
;MQIFQVIEEAIKKPPIPHEPAKQSLKAWAMYCLRDRGFKVVYAQNADFAIEMKGGEKLYFKVANTDDNLDHQFGWIVWNSATKTASLVPPQ
;
A
#
# COMPACT_ATOMS: atom_id res chain seq x y z
N MET A 1 -10.54 12.18 -1.13
CA MET A 1 -11.19 10.84 -1.05
C MET A 1 -10.91 10.23 0.31
N GLN A 2 -11.94 9.97 1.11
CA GLN A 2 -11.82 9.47 2.49
C GLN A 2 -11.06 8.13 2.58
N ILE A 3 -11.14 7.27 1.56
CA ILE A 3 -10.43 5.99 1.55
C ILE A 3 -8.90 6.12 1.55
N PHE A 4 -8.33 7.04 0.75
CA PHE A 4 -6.87 7.19 0.69
C PHE A 4 -6.30 7.68 2.03
N GLN A 5 -7.06 8.50 2.78
CA GLN A 5 -6.67 8.88 4.15
C GLN A 5 -6.63 7.65 5.07
N VAL A 6 -7.62 6.77 5.00
CA VAL A 6 -7.65 5.54 5.82
C VAL A 6 -6.51 4.58 5.44
N ILE A 7 -6.18 4.48 4.14
CA ILE A 7 -5.03 3.70 3.64
C ILE A 7 -3.71 4.29 4.16
N GLU A 8 -3.55 5.61 4.06
CA GLU A 8 -2.36 6.32 4.55
C GLU A 8 -2.18 6.14 6.06
N GLU A 9 -3.26 6.24 6.83
CA GLU A 9 -3.23 5.95 8.27
C GLU A 9 -2.78 4.52 8.56
N ALA A 10 -3.28 3.52 7.81
CA ALA A 10 -2.94 2.11 8.02
C ALA A 10 -1.45 1.83 7.84
N ILE A 11 -0.79 2.52 6.90
CA ILE A 11 0.65 2.34 6.67
C ILE A 11 1.52 3.23 7.60
N LYS A 12 1.01 4.38 8.05
CA LYS A 12 1.71 5.27 8.99
C LYS A 12 1.60 4.82 10.44
N LYS A 13 0.52 4.09 10.79
CA LYS A 13 0.28 3.51 12.11
C LYS A 13 0.07 2.00 11.98
N PRO A 14 1.08 1.26 11.52
CA PRO A 14 0.93 -0.15 11.24
C PRO A 14 0.84 -0.96 12.55
N PRO A 15 0.13 -2.09 12.55
CA PRO A 15 0.11 -3.02 13.69
C PRO A 15 1.50 -3.57 14.03
N ILE A 16 2.38 -3.69 13.04
CA ILE A 16 3.80 -4.05 13.21
C ILE A 16 4.68 -3.18 12.30
N PRO A 17 5.91 -2.81 12.72
CA PRO A 17 6.82 -2.06 11.87
C PRO A 17 7.22 -2.85 10.61
N HIS A 18 7.56 -2.15 9.53
CA HIS A 18 8.16 -2.79 8.36
C HIS A 18 9.63 -3.13 8.65
N GLU A 19 9.95 -4.42 8.58
CA GLU A 19 11.31 -4.93 8.72
C GLU A 19 11.70 -5.69 7.44
N PRO A 20 12.47 -5.08 6.51
CA PRO A 20 12.81 -5.70 5.23
C PRO A 20 13.50 -7.06 5.32
N ALA A 21 14.20 -7.32 6.44
CA ALA A 21 14.86 -8.59 6.71
C ALA A 21 13.90 -9.74 7.06
N LYS A 22 12.66 -9.41 7.48
CA LYS A 22 11.65 -10.36 7.95
C LYS A 22 10.48 -10.50 6.99
N GLN A 23 10.08 -9.41 6.33
CA GLN A 23 8.96 -9.41 5.39
C GLN A 23 9.19 -8.46 4.22
N SER A 24 8.67 -8.79 3.05
CA SER A 24 8.67 -7.88 1.90
C SER A 24 7.72 -6.70 2.11
N LEU A 25 8.01 -5.57 1.47
CA LEU A 25 7.15 -4.37 1.55
C LEU A 25 5.71 -4.66 1.10
N LYS A 26 5.56 -5.45 0.03
CA LYS A 26 4.27 -5.93 -0.45
C LYS A 26 3.51 -6.72 0.62
N ALA A 27 4.15 -7.73 1.21
CA ALA A 27 3.50 -8.58 2.22
C ALA A 27 3.09 -7.75 3.45
N TRP A 28 3.96 -6.86 3.90
CA TRP A 28 3.70 -5.94 5.00
C TRP A 28 2.54 -4.98 4.70
N ALA A 29 2.54 -4.32 3.54
CA ALA A 29 1.48 -3.39 3.16
C ALA A 29 0.11 -4.10 3.07
N MET A 30 0.07 -5.28 2.45
CA MET A 30 -1.15 -6.10 2.39
C MET A 30 -1.65 -6.49 3.78
N TYR A 31 -0.74 -6.80 4.72
CA TYR A 31 -1.10 -7.11 6.11
C TYR A 31 -1.70 -5.90 6.82
N CYS A 32 -1.05 -4.74 6.79
CA CYS A 32 -1.55 -3.50 7.42
C CYS A 32 -2.95 -3.13 6.91
N LEU A 33 -3.18 -3.27 5.60
CA LEU A 33 -4.47 -2.96 4.99
C LEU A 33 -5.57 -3.98 5.39
N ARG A 34 -5.24 -5.27 5.46
CA ARG A 34 -6.17 -6.30 5.93
C ARG A 34 -6.53 -6.11 7.40
N ASP A 35 -5.55 -5.77 8.24
CA ASP A 35 -5.77 -5.47 9.66
C ASP A 35 -6.72 -4.27 9.83
N ARG A 36 -6.62 -3.26 8.95
CA ARG A 36 -7.56 -2.13 8.88
C ARG A 36 -8.96 -2.51 8.33
N GLY A 37 -9.15 -3.74 7.86
CA GLY A 37 -10.42 -4.27 7.35
C GLY A 37 -10.62 -4.17 5.84
N PHE A 38 -9.59 -3.80 5.07
CA PHE A 38 -9.70 -3.79 3.61
C PHE A 38 -9.69 -5.20 3.03
N LYS A 39 -10.52 -5.44 2.00
CA LYS A 39 -10.48 -6.67 1.21
C LYS A 39 -9.32 -6.60 0.20
N VAL A 40 -8.15 -7.07 0.62
CA VAL A 40 -6.93 -7.05 -0.21
C VAL A 40 -6.77 -8.37 -0.98
N VAL A 41 -6.74 -8.26 -2.31
CA VAL A 41 -6.63 -9.38 -3.26
C VAL A 41 -5.37 -9.29 -4.11
N TYR A 42 -4.92 -10.42 -4.65
CA TYR A 42 -3.84 -10.44 -5.63
C TYR A 42 -4.32 -9.87 -6.98
N ALA A 43 -3.39 -9.25 -7.72
CA ALA A 43 -3.63 -8.68 -9.05
C ALA A 43 -2.55 -9.16 -10.03
N GLN A 44 -2.86 -9.19 -11.32
CA GLN A 44 -1.91 -9.58 -12.37
C GLN A 44 -1.01 -8.42 -12.82
N ASN A 45 -1.55 -7.19 -12.87
CA ASN A 45 -0.85 -6.01 -13.41
C ASN A 45 -0.31 -5.06 -12.32
N ALA A 46 -0.49 -5.43 -11.05
CA ALA A 46 -0.11 -4.66 -9.88
C ALA A 46 0.36 -5.60 -8.77
N ASP A 47 0.95 -5.09 -7.70
CA ASP A 47 1.35 -5.92 -6.57
C ASP A 47 0.14 -6.51 -5.85
N PHE A 48 -0.91 -5.71 -5.68
CA PHE A 48 -2.18 -6.11 -5.11
C PHE A 48 -3.30 -5.13 -5.51
N ALA A 49 -4.53 -5.46 -5.15
CA ALA A 49 -5.65 -4.55 -5.25
C ALA A 49 -6.49 -4.55 -3.97
N ILE A 50 -7.14 -3.42 -3.68
CA ILE A 50 -8.20 -3.31 -2.70
C ILE A 50 -9.53 -3.40 -3.44
N GLU A 51 -10.34 -4.39 -3.10
CA GLU A 51 -11.69 -4.54 -3.64
C GLU A 51 -12.68 -3.73 -2.81
N MET A 52 -13.37 -2.83 -3.49
CA MET A 52 -14.36 -1.93 -2.92
C MET A 52 -15.74 -2.59 -2.89
N LYS A 53 -16.63 -2.05 -2.05
CA LYS A 53 -18.05 -2.41 -2.11
C LYS A 53 -18.59 -2.05 -3.50
N GLY A 54 -19.10 -3.05 -4.24
CA GLY A 54 -19.55 -2.89 -5.62
C GLY A 54 -18.60 -3.49 -6.68
N GLY A 55 -17.46 -4.05 -6.27
CA GLY A 55 -16.56 -4.81 -7.16
C GLY A 55 -15.51 -3.96 -7.89
N GLU A 56 -15.54 -2.63 -7.72
CA GLU A 56 -14.45 -1.75 -8.14
C GLU A 56 -13.14 -2.12 -7.44
N LYS A 57 -12.02 -1.98 -8.13
CA LYS A 57 -10.68 -2.30 -7.59
C LYS A 57 -9.76 -1.11 -7.69
N LEU A 58 -9.11 -0.78 -6.58
CA LEU A 58 -7.99 0.14 -6.54
C LEU A 58 -6.70 -0.67 -6.60
N TYR A 59 -5.88 -0.44 -7.62
CA TYR A 59 -4.65 -1.20 -7.85
C TYR A 59 -3.45 -0.50 -7.23
N PHE A 60 -2.61 -1.28 -6.55
CA PHE A 60 -1.45 -0.77 -5.84
C PHE A 60 -0.17 -1.49 -6.21
N LYS A 61 0.91 -0.72 -6.26
CA LYS A 61 2.29 -1.21 -6.32
C LYS A 61 3.07 -0.76 -5.09
N VAL A 62 4.22 -1.37 -4.86
CA VAL A 62 5.14 -0.96 -3.80
C VAL A 62 6.49 -0.57 -4.36
N ALA A 63 7.14 0.41 -3.75
CA ALA A 63 8.47 0.87 -4.17
C ALA A 63 9.32 1.28 -2.96
N ASN A 64 10.64 1.25 -3.13
CA ASN A 64 11.60 1.76 -2.13
C ASN A 64 12.08 3.19 -2.45
N THR A 65 11.52 3.81 -3.49
CA THR A 65 11.76 5.19 -3.93
C THR A 65 10.47 5.75 -4.51
N ASP A 66 10.30 7.07 -4.45
CA ASP A 66 9.22 7.82 -5.09
C ASP A 66 9.57 8.29 -6.52
N ASP A 67 10.71 7.87 -7.06
CA ASP A 67 11.16 8.21 -8.41
C ASP A 67 10.34 7.54 -9.52
N ASN A 68 9.86 8.34 -10.49
CA ASN A 68 9.23 7.89 -11.74
C ASN A 68 8.13 6.83 -11.57
N LEU A 69 7.27 7.05 -10.57
CA LEU A 69 6.14 6.18 -10.31
C LEU A 69 5.08 6.31 -11.40
N ASP A 70 4.45 5.20 -11.75
CA ASP A 70 3.36 5.17 -12.73
C ASP A 70 2.04 5.61 -12.08
N HIS A 71 1.51 6.74 -12.52
CA HIS A 71 0.37 7.41 -11.88
C HIS A 71 -0.96 6.64 -12.04
N GLN A 72 -1.01 5.60 -12.88
CA GLN A 72 -2.21 4.75 -13.00
C GLN A 72 -2.42 3.86 -11.76
N PHE A 73 -1.41 3.69 -10.91
CA PHE A 73 -1.46 2.90 -9.69
C PHE A 73 -1.34 3.78 -8.45
N GLY A 74 -1.96 3.34 -7.35
CA GLY A 74 -1.56 3.81 -6.03
C GLY A 74 -0.23 3.18 -5.63
N TRP A 75 0.59 3.90 -4.87
CA TRP A 75 1.88 3.41 -4.42
C TRP A 75 2.01 3.46 -2.91
N ILE A 76 2.53 2.37 -2.35
CA ILE A 76 3.07 2.37 -0.98
C ILE A 76 4.58 2.44 -1.12
N VAL A 77 5.15 3.58 -0.73
CA VAL A 77 6.58 3.85 -0.86
C VAL A 77 7.24 3.70 0.50
N TRP A 78 8.31 2.92 0.57
CA TRP A 78 9.14 2.80 1.75
C TRP A 78 10.40 3.65 1.60
N ASN A 79 10.60 4.57 2.54
CA ASN A 79 11.84 5.32 2.65
C ASN A 79 12.74 4.64 3.69
N SER A 80 13.86 4.05 3.23
CA SER A 80 14.80 3.35 4.10
C SER A 80 15.62 4.26 5.01
N ALA A 81 15.84 5.52 4.62
CA ALA A 81 16.58 6.49 5.41
C ALA A 81 15.77 6.97 6.62
N THR A 82 14.49 7.26 6.42
CA THR A 82 13.58 7.70 7.51
C THR A 82 12.87 6.53 8.20
N LYS A 83 12.94 5.32 7.63
CA LYS A 83 12.19 4.13 8.06
C LYS A 83 10.68 4.39 8.14
N THR A 84 10.14 5.07 7.14
CA THR A 84 8.72 5.42 7.06
C THR A 84 8.10 4.97 5.75
N ALA A 85 6.82 4.60 5.81
CA ALA A 85 6.00 4.38 4.63
C ALA A 85 5.14 5.61 4.31
N SER A 86 4.92 5.86 3.02
CA SER A 86 4.00 6.89 2.52
C SER A 86 3.07 6.32 1.44
N LEU A 87 1.94 6.99 1.25
CA LEU A 87 0.98 6.68 0.19
C LEU A 87 1.11 7.75 -0.89
N VAL A 88 1.25 7.32 -2.14
CA VAL A 88 1.03 8.16 -3.33
C VAL A 88 -0.26 7.67 -4.00
N PRO A 89 -1.36 8.42 -3.93
CA PRO A 89 -2.60 8.04 -4.61
C PRO A 89 -2.45 8.04 -6.13
N PRO A 90 -3.21 7.21 -6.86
CA PRO A 90 -3.32 7.32 -8.32
C PRO A 90 -3.95 8.66 -8.72
N GLN A 91 -3.64 9.13 -9.94
CA GLN A 91 -4.21 10.37 -10.52
C GLN A 91 -5.43 10.11 -11.39
#